data_AF-A0A5K1C8K0-F1
#
_entry.id   AF-A0A5K1C8K0-F1
#
_cell.length_a   1.000
_cell.length_b   1.000
_cell.length_c   1.000
_cell.angle_alpha   90.00
_cell.angle_beta   90.00
_cell.angle_gamma   90.00
#
_symmetry.space_group_name_H-M   'P 1'
#
loop_
_entity.id
_entity.type
_entity.pdbx_description
1 polymer ?
#
loop_
_entity_poly.entity_id
_entity_poly.type
_entity_poly.pdbx_seq_one_letter_code
_entity_poly.pdbx_strand_id
1 'polypeptide(L)'
;VYQQSIAAVCNVDWPKERILVQILDDSDDPTTQLLIREEVEKWKQNGANIVYRHRVLREGYKAGNLKSAMSCSYVEDYEFVAIFDADFQPFPDFLKRTIPHFK
;
A
#
# COMPACT_ATOMS: atom_id res chain seq x y z
N VAL A 1 -12.81 -4.87 -6.77
CA VAL A 1 -11.73 -3.94 -7.19
C VAL A 1 -10.61 -3.93 -6.16
N TYR A 2 -10.83 -3.50 -4.91
CA TYR A 2 -9.77 -3.42 -3.89
C TYR A 2 -8.97 -4.73 -3.70
N GLN A 3 -9.64 -5.90 -3.67
CA GLN A 3 -8.94 -7.19 -3.53
C GLN A 3 -7.94 -7.45 -4.65
N GLN A 4 -8.28 -7.09 -5.89
CA GLN A 4 -7.41 -7.28 -7.05
C GLN A 4 -6.20 -6.35 -6.97
N SER A 5 -6.40 -5.09 -6.58
CA SER A 5 -5.32 -4.11 -6.41
C SER A 5 -4.37 -4.51 -5.28
N ILE A 6 -4.90 -4.91 -4.12
CA ILE A 6 -4.11 -5.40 -2.98
C ILE A 6 -3.33 -6.65 -3.38
N ALA A 7 -3.97 -7.60 -4.06
CA ALA A 7 -3.29 -8.80 -4.55
C ALA A 7 -2.19 -8.45 -5.56
N ALA A 8 -2.41 -7.50 -6.47
CA ALA A 8 -1.41 -7.09 -7.45
C ALA A 8 -0.17 -6.50 -6.77
N VAL A 9 -0.33 -5.55 -5.83
CA VAL A 9 0.81 -4.97 -5.10
C VAL A 9 1.52 -5.99 -4.20
N CYS A 10 0.77 -6.89 -3.56
CA CYS A 10 1.36 -7.95 -2.73
C CYS A 10 2.13 -9.00 -3.56
N ASN A 11 1.81 -9.18 -4.84
CA ASN A 11 2.46 -10.13 -5.74
C ASN A 11 3.55 -9.53 -6.62
N VAL A 12 3.93 -8.27 -6.41
CA VAL A 12 5.07 -7.67 -7.10
C VAL A 12 6.32 -8.52 -6.87
N ASP A 13 7.05 -8.76 -7.96
CA ASP A 13 8.25 -9.57 -8.04
C ASP A 13 9.46 -8.78 -7.54
N TRP A 14 9.60 -8.78 -6.22
CA TRP A 14 10.66 -8.12 -5.47
C TRP A 14 10.79 -8.78 -4.09
N PRO A 15 11.98 -8.76 -3.46
CA PRO A 15 12.17 -9.37 -2.15
C PRO A 15 11.17 -8.82 -1.12
N LYS A 16 10.42 -9.71 -0.47
CA LYS A 16 9.29 -9.34 0.41
C LYS A 16 9.74 -8.57 1.64
N GLU A 17 10.92 -8.90 2.15
CA GLU A 17 11.59 -8.22 3.25
C GLU A 17 12.09 -6.82 2.89
N ARG A 18 12.10 -6.46 1.60
CA ARG A 18 12.51 -5.13 1.09
C ARG A 18 11.33 -4.31 0.57
N ILE A 19 10.10 -4.74 0.84
CA ILE A 19 8.89 -4.00 0.50
C ILE A 19 8.05 -3.82 1.74
N LEU A 20 7.43 -2.65 1.83
CA LEU A 20 6.30 -2.38 2.69
C LEU A 20 5.14 -1.91 1.83
N VAL A 21 4.00 -2.59 1.94
CA VAL A 21 2.75 -2.17 1.30
C VAL A 21 1.91 -1.40 2.32
N GLN A 22 1.54 -0.17 1.99
CA GLN A 22 0.62 0.64 2.82
C GLN A 22 -0.73 0.77 2.11
N ILE A 23 -1.78 0.26 2.73
CA ILE A 23 -3.16 0.50 2.28
C ILE A 23 -3.71 1.70 3.03
N LEU A 24 -3.89 2.80 2.30
CA LEU A 24 -4.38 4.06 2.84
C LEU A 24 -5.86 4.23 2.50
N ASP A 25 -6.73 3.85 3.43
CA ASP A 25 -8.17 3.92 3.26
C ASP A 25 -8.75 5.25 3.78
N ASP A 26 -9.53 5.92 2.93
CA ASP A 26 -10.26 7.14 3.27
C ASP A 26 -11.79 6.96 3.24
N SER A 27 -12.25 5.71 3.18
CA SER A 27 -13.67 5.37 3.16
C SER A 27 -14.34 5.65 4.51
N ASP A 28 -15.55 6.20 4.47
CA ASP A 28 -16.37 6.44 5.67
C ASP A 28 -17.36 5.28 5.94
N ASP A 29 -17.36 4.26 5.06
CA ASP A 29 -18.25 3.11 5.13
C ASP A 29 -17.64 1.98 5.99
N PRO A 30 -18.24 1.64 7.15
CA PRO A 30 -17.67 0.65 8.06
C PRO A 30 -17.54 -0.76 7.45
N THR A 31 -18.44 -1.12 6.54
CA THR A 31 -18.39 -2.41 5.85
C THR A 31 -17.16 -2.49 4.94
N THR A 32 -16.90 -1.43 4.16
CA THR A 32 -15.71 -1.31 3.30
C THR A 32 -14.43 -1.37 4.14
N GLN A 33 -14.37 -0.61 5.24
CA GLN A 33 -13.21 -0.63 6.15
C GLN A 33 -12.93 -2.03 6.71
N LEU A 34 -13.98 -2.76 7.10
CA LEU A 34 -13.86 -4.13 7.61
C LEU A 34 -13.30 -5.06 6.55
N LEU A 35 -13.88 -5.03 5.34
CA LEU A 35 -13.48 -5.89 4.23
C LEU A 35 -12.03 -5.65 3.78
N ILE A 36 -11.57 -4.39 3.77
CA ILE A 36 -10.18 -4.07 3.45
C ILE A 36 -9.25 -4.59 4.55
N ARG A 37 -9.62 -4.42 5.83
CA ARG A 37 -8.85 -4.91 6.96
C ARG A 37 -8.69 -6.43 6.93
N GLU A 38 -9.76 -7.17 6.63
CA GLU A 38 -9.73 -8.63 6.50
C GLU A 38 -8.79 -9.09 5.37
N GLU A 39 -8.84 -8.42 4.21
CA GLU A 39 -7.93 -8.74 3.10
C GLU A 39 -6.47 -8.44 3.46
N VAL A 40 -6.19 -7.31 4.13
CA VAL A 40 -4.85 -6.98 4.61
C VAL A 40 -4.33 -8.03 5.59
N GLU A 41 -5.15 -8.46 6.55
CA GLU A 41 -4.76 -9.46 7.55
C GLU A 41 -4.48 -10.82 6.89
N LYS A 42 -5.29 -11.22 5.90
CA LYS A 42 -5.03 -12.42 5.10
C LYS A 42 -3.68 -12.37 4.38
N TRP A 43 -3.32 -11.24 3.76
CA TRP A 43 -2.02 -11.08 3.11
C TRP A 43 -0.87 -11.06 4.10
N LYS A 44 -1.08 -10.45 5.27
CA LYS A 44 -0.10 -10.45 6.36
C LYS A 44 0.19 -11.87 6.86
N GLN A 45 -0.83 -12.71 7.02
CA GLN A 45 -0.68 -14.13 7.39
C GLN A 45 0.07 -14.94 6.32
N ASN A 46 -0.06 -14.55 5.05
CA ASN A 46 0.69 -15.14 3.93
C ASN A 46 2.14 -14.60 3.81
N GLY A 47 2.60 -13.79 4.78
CA GLY A 47 3.98 -13.30 4.84
C GLY A 47 4.23 -11.99 4.09
N ALA A 48 3.18 -11.29 3.62
CA ALA A 48 3.34 -9.96 3.07
C ALA A 48 3.60 -8.94 4.18
N ASN A 49 4.59 -8.06 3.99
CA ASN A 49 4.78 -6.90 4.84
C ASN A 49 3.80 -5.79 4.40
N ILE A 50 2.58 -5.85 4.95
CA ILE A 50 1.47 -4.96 4.60
C ILE A 50 0.86 -4.34 5.86
N VAL A 51 0.51 -3.07 5.76
CA VAL A 51 -0.15 -2.31 6.84
C VAL A 51 -1.40 -1.61 6.33
N TYR A 52 -2.47 -1.69 7.13
CA TYR A 52 -3.70 -0.96 6.90
C TYR A 52 -3.69 0.34 7.70
N ARG A 53 -4.09 1.45 7.07
CA ARG A 53 -4.29 2.73 7.73
C ARG A 53 -5.59 3.36 7.27
N HIS A 54 -6.37 3.79 8.24
CA HIS A 54 -7.56 4.58 8.01
C HIS A 54 -7.42 5.94 8.70
N ARG A 55 -8.00 6.98 8.10
CA ARG A 55 -8.05 8.32 8.67
C ARG A 55 -9.47 8.72 9.01
N VAL A 56 -9.65 9.21 10.23
CA VAL A 56 -10.92 9.79 10.69
C VAL A 56 -11.15 11.21 10.13
N LEU A 57 -10.08 11.95 9.79
CA LEU A 57 -10.16 13.32 9.27
C LEU A 57 -9.58 13.40 7.85
N ARG A 58 -10.42 13.78 6.87
CA ARG A 58 -10.06 13.90 5.44
C ARG A 58 -9.43 15.25 5.10
N GLU A 59 -8.55 15.75 5.95
CA GLU A 59 -7.81 16.99 5.67
C GLU A 59 -6.73 16.78 4.60
N GLY A 60 -6.76 17.60 3.56
CA GLY A 60 -5.76 17.58 2.48
C GLY A 60 -5.95 16.46 1.43
N TYR A 61 -7.04 15.69 1.49
CA TYR A 61 -7.37 14.62 0.53
C TYR A 61 -6.19 13.65 0.28
N LYS A 62 -5.85 13.35 -0.98
CA LYS A 62 -4.76 12.43 -1.37
C LYS A 62 -3.40 12.88 -0.84
N ALA A 63 -3.05 14.16 -1.01
CA ALA A 63 -1.79 14.72 -0.52
C ALA A 63 -1.70 14.68 1.00
N GLY A 64 -2.82 14.98 1.65
CA GLY A 64 -3.05 14.79 3.06
C GLY A 64 -2.70 13.36 3.44
N ASN A 65 -3.40 12.36 2.88
CA ASN A 65 -3.27 10.94 3.20
C ASN A 65 -1.82 10.44 3.11
N LEU A 66 -1.16 10.74 1.99
CA LEU A 66 0.25 10.42 1.76
C LEU A 66 1.17 11.03 2.82
N LYS A 67 0.94 12.29 3.24
CA LYS A 67 1.79 12.94 4.25
C LYS A 67 1.84 12.20 5.59
N SER A 68 0.73 11.68 6.11
CA SER A 68 0.77 10.90 7.38
C SER A 68 1.31 9.49 7.18
N ALA A 69 1.12 8.90 5.99
CA ALA A 69 1.74 7.61 5.70
C ALA A 69 3.27 7.75 5.73
N MET A 70 3.78 8.81 5.10
CA MET A 70 5.20 9.14 5.06
C MET A 70 5.79 9.61 6.39
N SER A 71 4.98 10.11 7.32
CA SER A 71 5.45 10.60 8.63
C SER A 71 5.72 9.48 9.64
N CYS A 72 5.73 8.22 9.21
CA CYS A 72 5.83 7.08 10.11
C CYS A 72 7.22 6.50 10.06
N SER A 73 7.79 6.25 11.24
CA SER A 73 9.19 5.88 11.40
C SER A 73 9.59 4.64 10.59
N TYR A 74 8.68 3.68 10.43
CA TYR A 74 8.94 2.48 9.63
C TYR A 74 9.12 2.77 8.13
N VAL A 75 8.78 3.97 7.63
CA VAL A 75 9.00 4.36 6.23
C VAL A 75 10.41 4.92 6.03
N GLU A 76 11.06 5.39 7.09
CA GLU A 76 12.39 6.03 7.02
C GLU A 76 13.47 5.06 6.52
N ASP A 77 13.27 3.76 6.70
CA ASP A 77 14.18 2.70 6.24
C ASP A 77 14.07 2.38 4.73
N TYR A 78 13.13 3.02 4.01
CA TYR A 78 12.87 2.75 2.59
C TYR A 78 13.34 3.90 1.69
N GLU A 79 14.11 3.56 0.65
CA GLU A 79 14.72 4.53 -0.28
C GLU A 79 13.73 5.08 -1.32
N PHE A 80 12.75 4.27 -1.73
CA PHE A 80 11.81 4.60 -2.80
C PHE A 80 10.36 4.46 -2.34
N VAL A 81 9.49 5.29 -2.91
CA VAL A 81 8.04 5.23 -2.69
C VAL A 81 7.35 5.12 -4.04
N ALA A 82 6.56 4.06 -4.24
CA ALA A 82 5.64 3.93 -5.35
C ALA A 82 4.21 4.21 -4.87
N ILE A 83 3.47 5.02 -5.62
CA ILE A 83 2.09 5.39 -5.29
C ILE A 83 1.19 4.84 -6.38
N PHE A 84 0.19 4.06 -5.98
CA PHE A 84 -0.82 3.50 -6.85
C PHE A 84 -2.21 4.00 -6.42
N ASP A 85 -3.06 4.33 -7.38
CA ASP A 85 -4.48 4.55 -7.10
C ASP A 85 -5.17 3.22 -6.75
N ALA A 86 -6.28 3.28 -6.01
CA ALA A 86 -6.93 2.12 -5.42
C ALA A 86 -7.48 1.11 -6.46
N ASP A 87 -7.69 1.54 -7.69
CA ASP A 87 -8.11 0.74 -8.83
C ASP A 87 -6.96 0.30 -9.74
N PHE A 88 -5.73 0.71 -9.46
CA PHE A 88 -4.56 0.36 -10.25
C PHE A 88 -3.97 -0.99 -9.84
N GLN A 89 -3.63 -1.79 -10.85
CA GLN A 89 -3.07 -3.14 -10.69
C GLN A 89 -1.71 -3.18 -11.38
N PRO A 90 -0.59 -2.95 -10.66
CA PRO A 90 0.72 -2.96 -11.27
C PRO A 90 1.06 -4.37 -11.79
N PHE A 91 1.78 -4.43 -12.91
CA PHE A 91 2.39 -5.68 -13.36
C PHE A 91 3.43 -6.15 -12.33
N PRO A 92 3.63 -7.48 -12.16
CA PRO A 92 4.57 -8.00 -11.17
C PRO A 92 6.00 -7.48 -11.33
N ASP A 93 6.43 -7.17 -12.55
CA ASP A 93 7.77 -6.68 -12.89
C ASP A 93 7.94 -5.15 -12.75
N PHE A 94 6.90 -4.43 -12.30
CA PHE A 94 6.89 -2.95 -12.26
C PHE A 94 8.11 -2.36 -11.56
N LEU A 95 8.47 -2.84 -10.37
CA LEU A 95 9.61 -2.30 -9.61
C LEU A 95 10.95 -2.64 -10.29
N LYS A 96 11.10 -3.86 -10.81
CA LYS A 96 12.31 -4.26 -11.56
C LYS A 96 12.53 -3.40 -12.81
N ARG A 97 11.45 -2.90 -13.43
CA ARG A 97 11.50 -2.05 -14.62
C ARG A 97 11.64 -0.56 -14.32
N THR A 98 11.43 -0.12 -13.09
CA THR A 98 11.40 1.31 -12.74
C THR A 98 12.59 1.70 -11.88
N ILE A 99 12.85 0.97 -10.79
CA ILE A 99 13.89 1.28 -9.80
C ILE A 99 15.31 1.40 -10.41
N PRO A 100 15.75 0.56 -11.37
CA PRO A 100 17.10 0.68 -11.93
C PRO A 100 17.40 2.00 -12.63
N HIS A 101 16.39 2.77 -13.02
CA HIS A 101 16.54 4.06 -13.70
C HIS A 101 16.82 5.24 -12.76
N PHE A 102 16.69 5.05 -11.44
CA PHE A 102 17.02 6.08 -10.44
C PHE A 102 18.49 6.05 -10.00
N LYS A 103 19.33 5.34 -10.76
CA LYS A 103 20.79 5.30 -10.59
C LYS A 103 21.50 6.21 -11.57
#